data_AF-A0A345PNQ1-F1
#
_entry.id   AF-A0A345PNQ1-F1
#
_cell.length_a   1.000
_cell.length_b   1.000
_cell.length_c   1.000
_cell.angle_alpha   90.00
_cell.angle_beta   90.00
_cell.angle_gamma   90.00
#
_symmetry.space_group_name_H-M   'P 1'
#
loop_
_entity.id
_entity.type
_entity.pdbx_description
1 polymer ?
#
loop_
_entity_poly.entity_id
_entity_poly.type
_entity_poly.pdbx_seq_one_letter_code
_entity_poly.pdbx_strand_id
1 'polypeptide(L)' 'MIVVEVKDNEGVDKALKRFKKKVERVGVLKEARQRMAYMKPTVSRKAKKLKAMHKYRILGNNG' A
#
# COMPACT_ATOMS: atom_id res chain seq x y z
N MET A 1 14.98 -0.69 3.88
CA MET A 1 15.23 0.77 3.94
C MET A 1 14.73 1.40 2.65
N ILE A 2 13.89 2.43 2.72
CA ILE A 2 13.36 3.09 1.50
C ILE A 2 14.23 4.32 1.24
N VAL A 3 14.98 4.30 0.15
CA VAL A 3 15.83 5.42 -0.29
C VAL A 3 15.25 5.97 -1.60
N VAL A 4 15.21 7.30 -1.72
CA VAL A 4 14.86 8.02 -2.95
C VAL A 4 15.98 9.00 -3.24
N GLU A 5 16.66 8.79 -4.36
CA GLU A 5 17.66 9.73 -4.86
C GLU A 5 16.95 10.97 -5.39
N VAL A 6 17.47 12.14 -4.99
CA VAL A 6 17.04 13.45 -5.45
C VAL A 6 18.11 13.96 -6.41
N LYS A 7 17.71 14.37 -7.62
CA LYS A 7 18.63 14.98 -8.59
C LYS A 7 18.62 16.50 -8.40
N ASP A 8 19.71 17.16 -8.78
CA ASP A 8 19.93 18.61 -8.55
C ASP A 8 18.87 19.54 -9.18
N ASN A 9 18.13 19.07 -10.18
CA ASN A 9 17.05 19.81 -10.86
C ASN A 9 15.63 19.40 -10.44
N GLU A 10 15.47 18.66 -9.33
CA GLU A 10 14.14 18.33 -8.81
C GLU A 10 13.74 19.21 -7.63
N GLY A 11 12.57 19.84 -7.77
CA GLY A 11 11.89 20.45 -6.65
C GLY A 11 11.55 19.42 -5.56
N VAL A 12 11.76 19.80 -4.30
CA VAL A 12 11.57 18.98 -3.09
C VAL A 12 10.22 18.26 -3.09
N ASP A 13 9.15 18.91 -3.57
CA ASP A 13 7.80 18.33 -3.63
C ASP A 13 7.71 17.09 -4.52
N LYS A 14 8.43 17.06 -5.65
CA LYS A 14 8.45 15.91 -6.55
C LYS A 14 9.14 14.71 -5.88
N ALA A 15 10.27 14.95 -5.22
CA ALA A 15 10.97 13.94 -4.45
C ALA A 15 10.10 13.36 -3.33
N LEU A 16 9.41 14.23 -2.56
CA LEU A 16 8.50 13.82 -1.50
C LEU A 16 7.33 12.98 -2.04
N LYS A 17 6.75 13.37 -3.18
CA LYS A 17 5.66 12.61 -3.82
C LYS A 17 6.12 11.23 -4.28
N ARG A 18 7.34 11.10 -4.83
CA ARG A 18 7.93 9.80 -5.18
C ARG A 18 8.18 8.94 -3.94
N PHE A 19 8.72 9.54 -2.88
CA PHE A 19 8.92 8.84 -1.61
C PHE A 19 7.60 8.32 -1.06
N LYS A 20 6.56 9.16 -0.97
CA LYS A 20 5.23 8.75 -0.51
C LYS A 20 4.65 7.59 -1.35
N LYS A 21 4.74 7.68 -2.68
CA LYS A 21 4.32 6.58 -3.58
C LYS A 21 5.13 5.30 -3.33
N LYS A 22 6.44 5.40 -3.08
CA LYS A 22 7.31 4.24 -2.81
C LYS A 22 6.95 3.59 -1.48
N VAL A 23 6.68 4.38 -0.43
CA VAL A 23 6.20 3.89 0.87
C VAL A 23 4.85 3.20 0.75
N GLU A 24 3.90 3.79 0.02
CA GLU A 24 2.58 3.20 -0.22
C GLU A 24 2.67 1.88 -1.01
N ARG A 25 3.55 1.82 -2.03
CA ARG A 25 3.77 0.63 -2.85
C ARG A 25 4.37 -0.52 -2.06
N VAL A 26 5.37 -0.24 -1.23
CA VAL A 26 5.99 -1.27 -0.37
C VAL A 26 5.01 -1.72 0.72
N GLY A 27 4.12 -0.83 1.18
CA GLY A 27 3.06 -1.19 2.11
C GLY A 27 3.54 -1.37 3.55
N VAL A 28 4.73 -0.86 3.91
CA VAL A 28 5.34 -0.97 5.25
C VAL A 28 4.37 -0.53 6.35
N LEU A 29 3.66 0.59 6.15
CA LEU A 29 2.68 1.10 7.12
C LEU A 29 1.49 0.15 7.30
N LYS A 30 1.05 -0.50 6.22
CA LYS A 30 -0.07 -1.45 6.28
C LYS A 30 0.35 -2.72 7.01
N GLU A 31 1.57 -3.20 6.75
CA GLU A 31 2.13 -4.36 7.43
C GLU A 31 2.36 -4.10 8.92
N ALA A 32 2.92 -2.94 9.27
CA ALA A 32 3.07 -2.51 10.66
C ALA A 32 1.72 -2.55 11.39
N ARG A 33 0.68 -1.92 10.83
CA ARG A 33 -0.68 -1.95 11.40
C ARG A 33 -1.25 -3.36 11.54
N GLN A 34 -1.02 -4.24 10.56
CA GLN A 34 -1.48 -5.62 10.63
C GLN A 34 -0.77 -6.44 11.72
N ARG A 35 0.46 -6.08 12.07
CA ARG A 35 1.26 -6.75 13.10
C ARG A 35 1.05 -6.18 14.51
N MET A 36 0.37 -5.04 14.66
CA MET A 36 0.09 -4.44 15.97
C MET A 36 -0.81 -5.31 16.86
N ALA A 37 -1.61 -6.20 16.27
CA ALA A 37 -2.52 -7.08 17.01
C ALA A 37 -2.54 -8.49 16.40
N TYR A 38 -2.75 -9.50 17.23
CA TYR A 38 -2.95 -10.86 16.76
C TYR A 38 -4.31 -10.98 16.05
N MET A 39 -4.29 -11.42 14.80
CA MET A 39 -5.50 -11.74 14.04
C MET A 39 -5.51 -13.22 13.69
N LYS A 40 -6.55 -13.94 14.16
CA LYS A 40 -6.73 -15.37 13.88
C LYS A 40 -6.63 -15.64 12.36
N PRO A 41 -5.93 -16.70 11.91
CA PRO A 41 -5.72 -16.97 10.48
C PRO A 41 -7.01 -16.99 9.65
N THR A 42 -8.10 -17.53 10.22
CA THR A 42 -9.42 -17.57 9.58
C THR A 42 -9.96 -16.17 9.27
N VAL A 43 -9.83 -15.23 10.20
CA VAL A 43 -10.31 -13.84 10.05
C VAL A 43 -9.48 -13.13 8.98
N SER A 44 -8.15 -13.32 9.01
CA SER A 44 -7.24 -12.78 8.00
C SER A 44 -7.58 -13.26 6.58
N ARG A 45 -7.85 -14.57 6.42
CA ARG A 45 -8.24 -15.17 5.14
C ARG A 45 -9.57 -14.62 4.63
N LYS A 46 -10.57 -14.48 5.51
CA LYS A 46 -11.88 -13.91 5.15
C LYS A 46 -11.75 -12.45 4.68
N ALA A 47 -11.00 -11.64 5.41
CA ALA A 47 -10.75 -10.24 5.04
C ALA A 47 -10.02 -10.11 3.69
N LYS A 48 -9.03 -10.97 3.42
CA LYS A 48 -8.34 -11.00 2.11
C LYS A 48 -9.30 -11.33 0.96
N LYS A 49 -10.19 -12.33 1.12
CA LYS A 49 -11.19 -12.71 0.11
C LYS A 49 -12.18 -11.59 -0.17
N LEU A 50 -12.73 -10.96 0.88
CA LEU A 50 -13.66 -9.82 0.74
C LEU A 50 -13.00 -8.65 0.00
N LYS A 51 -11.76 -8.32 0.35
CA LYS A 51 -11.01 -7.25 -0.31
C LYS A 51 -10.75 -7.56 -1.80
N ALA A 52 -10.45 -8.81 -2.14
CA ALA A 52 -10.26 -9.23 -3.52
C ALA A 52 -11.55 -9.14 -4.33
N MET A 53 -12.68 -9.64 -3.79
CA MET A 53 -13.99 -9.53 -4.43
C MET A 53 -14.42 -8.08 -4.64
N HIS A 54 -14.19 -7.22 -3.64
CA HIS A 54 -14.46 -5.79 -3.77
C HIS A 54 -13.62 -5.12 -4.87
N LYS A 55 -12.32 -5.45 -4.94
CA LYS A 55 -11.43 -4.94 -6.01
C LYS A 55 -11.87 -5.43 -7.39
N TYR A 56 -12.24 -6.71 -7.50
CA TYR A 56 -12.74 -7.30 -8.75
C TYR A 56 -14.03 -6.59 -9.20
N ARG A 57 -14.98 -6.36 -8.29
CA ARG A 57 -16.21 -5.62 -8.58
C ARG A 57 -15.93 -4.21 -9.08
N ILE A 58 -15.04 -3.46 -8.42
CA ILE A 58 -14.70 -2.09 -8.86
C ILE A 58 -14.06 -2.09 -10.26
N LEU A 59 -13.19 -3.06 -10.56
CA LEU A 59 -12.52 -3.14 -11.86
C LEU A 59 -13.44 -3.61 -12.98
N GLY A 60 -14.33 -4.59 -12.71
CA GLY A 60 -15.26 -5.13 -13.70
C GLY A 60 -16.45 -4.22 -14.02
N ASN A 61 -16.71 -3.20 -13.20
CA ASN A 61 -17.82 -2.25 -13.40
C ASN A 61 -17.37 -0.96 -14.13
N ASN A 62 -16.10 -0.89 -14.54
CA ASN A 62 -15.49 0.21 -15.30
C ASN A 62 -15.22 -0.18 -16.77
N GLY A 63 -15.92 -1.20 -17.28
CA GLY A 63 -15.88 -1.64 -18.68
C GLY A 63 -17.14 -1.21 -19.41
#